data_AF-A0A935UEE9-F1
#
_entry.id   AF-A0A935UEE9-F1
#
_cell.length_a   1.000
_cell.length_b   1.000
_cell.length_c   1.000
_cell.angle_alpha   90.00
_cell.angle_beta   90.00
_cell.angle_gamma   90.00
#
_symmetry.space_group_name_H-M   'P 1'
#
loop_
_entity.id
_entity.type
_entity.pdbx_description
1 polymer ?
#
loop_
_entity_poly.entity_id
_entity_poly.type
_entity_poly.pdbx_seq_one_letter_code
_entity_poly.pdbx_strand_id
1 'polypeptide(L)'
;MKNDTLEGRTAATEEFLSFRLGAEEYGIDILKVQEIRGYEAVTRIANAPSFIKGVTNLRGTIVPIVDLRLKFGLGEPTYDSFTVVIILNVARRVVGVVVDSVSDVTELTAEQIRPAPDFSTGVDASYIRGLGTAGERMLILMDIEKLMSAADMALMDKVAA
;
A
#
# COMPACT_ATOMS: atom_id res chain seq x y z
N MET A 1 -25.80 45.22 13.60
CA MET A 1 -25.04 44.63 12.48
C MET A 1 -24.32 43.41 13.03
N LYS A 2 -24.85 42.22 12.73
CA LYS A 2 -24.28 40.92 13.12
C LYS A 2 -23.38 40.50 11.96
N ASN A 3 -22.08 40.37 12.19
CA ASN A 3 -21.17 39.80 11.20
C ASN A 3 -21.29 38.29 11.26
N ASP A 4 -21.95 37.74 10.24
CA ASP A 4 -21.67 36.42 9.71
C ASP A 4 -20.22 36.39 9.21
N THR A 5 -19.44 35.41 9.63
CA THR A 5 -18.74 34.48 8.75
C THR A 5 -18.24 33.34 9.61
N LEU A 6 -18.93 32.21 9.50
CA LEU A 6 -18.54 30.94 10.10
C LEU A 6 -17.19 30.52 9.51
N GLU A 7 -16.19 30.35 10.38
CA GLU A 7 -14.97 29.61 10.05
C GLU A 7 -15.38 28.21 9.60
N GLY A 8 -15.08 27.88 8.34
CA GLY A 8 -15.38 26.59 7.77
C GLY A 8 -14.73 25.49 8.60
N ARG A 9 -15.54 24.60 9.18
CA ARG A 9 -15.08 23.28 9.58
C ARG A 9 -14.65 22.56 8.31
N THR A 10 -13.38 22.67 7.94
CA THR A 10 -12.78 21.75 6.97
C THR A 10 -13.00 20.36 7.52
N ALA A 11 -13.84 19.56 6.87
CA ALA A 11 -13.96 18.15 7.19
C ALA A 11 -12.55 17.56 7.08
N ALA A 12 -12.12 16.79 8.08
CA ALA A 12 -10.80 16.14 8.03
C ALA A 12 -10.79 15.20 6.82
N THR A 13 -10.04 15.57 5.78
CA THR A 13 -9.79 14.74 4.61
C THR A 13 -8.53 13.90 4.86
N GLU A 14 -8.55 12.69 4.33
CA GLU A 14 -7.40 11.79 4.34
C GLU A 14 -6.93 11.57 2.91
N GLU A 15 -5.62 11.63 2.69
CA GLU A 15 -4.99 11.46 1.39
C GLU A 15 -4.48 10.03 1.23
N PHE A 16 -4.84 9.39 0.13
CA PHE A 16 -4.44 8.03 -0.19
C PHE A 16 -3.67 7.99 -1.51
N LEU A 17 -2.53 7.31 -1.51
CA LEU A 17 -1.87 6.89 -2.73
C LEU A 17 -2.64 5.71 -3.33
N SER A 18 -3.21 5.92 -4.51
CA SER A 18 -3.92 4.88 -5.25
C SER A 18 -2.97 4.12 -6.16
N PHE A 19 -3.13 2.80 -6.24
CA PHE A 19 -2.34 1.92 -7.09
C PHE A 19 -3.15 0.71 -7.51
N ARG A 20 -2.69 0.04 -8.56
CA ARG A 20 -3.37 -1.13 -9.13
C ARG A 20 -2.66 -2.42 -8.78
N LEU A 21 -3.47 -3.44 -8.52
CA LEU A 21 -3.06 -4.84 -8.45
C LEU A 21 -4.05 -5.67 -9.26
N GLY A 22 -3.62 -6.11 -10.44
CA GLY A 22 -4.47 -6.78 -11.42
C GLY A 22 -5.62 -5.88 -11.90
N ALA A 23 -6.85 -6.32 -11.63
CA ALA A 23 -8.06 -5.62 -12.04
C ALA A 23 -8.59 -4.63 -11.00
N GLU A 24 -8.04 -4.65 -9.78
CA GLU A 24 -8.55 -3.88 -8.65
C GLU A 24 -7.64 -2.69 -8.33
N GLU A 25 -8.25 -1.66 -7.74
CA GLU A 25 -7.58 -0.44 -7.30
C GLU A 25 -7.57 -0.39 -5.77
N TYR A 26 -6.37 -0.18 -5.25
CA TYR A 26 -6.07 -0.18 -3.82
C TYR A 26 -5.56 1.20 -3.42
N GLY A 27 -5.74 1.54 -2.14
CA GLY A 27 -5.27 2.80 -1.56
C GLY A 27 -4.52 2.56 -0.27
N ILE A 28 -3.42 3.28 -0.06
CA ILE A 28 -2.71 3.35 1.22
C ILE A 28 -2.55 4.80 1.63
N ASP A 29 -2.50 5.05 2.94
CA ASP A 29 -2.24 6.39 3.48
C ASP A 29 -0.92 6.94 2.92
N ILE A 30 -1.00 8.11 2.27
CA ILE A 30 0.15 8.77 1.65
C ILE A 30 1.24 9.08 2.67
N LEU A 31 0.89 9.29 3.94
CA LEU A 31 1.84 9.60 5.01
C LEU A 31 2.76 8.42 5.35
N LYS A 32 2.40 7.20 4.91
CA LYS A 32 3.24 6.00 5.04
C LYS A 32 4.22 5.85 3.88
N VAL A 33 4.02 6.57 2.79
CA VAL A 33 4.83 6.50 1.58
C VAL A 33 6.06 7.40 1.73
N GLN A 34 7.23 6.82 1.61
CA GLN A 34 8.50 7.54 1.67
C GLN A 34 8.95 8.00 0.28
N GLU A 35 8.90 7.11 -0.72
CA GLU A 35 9.16 7.42 -2.12
C GLU A 35 8.61 6.32 -3.04
N ILE A 36 8.48 6.62 -4.33
CA ILE A 36 8.06 5.66 -5.37
C ILE A 36 9.20 5.54 -6.36
N ARG A 37 9.58 4.31 -6.71
CA ARG A 37 10.68 4.04 -7.64
C ARG A 37 10.23 3.05 -8.72
N GLY A 38 10.86 3.12 -9.89
CA GLY A 38 10.70 2.08 -10.91
C GLY A 38 11.15 0.72 -10.38
N TYR A 39 10.51 -0.35 -10.83
CA TYR A 39 10.94 -1.69 -10.47
C TYR A 39 12.31 -2.01 -11.08
N GLU A 40 13.25 -2.40 -10.22
CA GLU A 40 14.60 -2.80 -10.59
C GLU A 40 14.88 -4.23 -10.10
N ALA A 41 15.95 -4.84 -10.61
CA ALA A 41 16.36 -6.16 -10.18
C ALA A 41 16.72 -6.16 -8.69
N VAL A 42 16.12 -7.09 -7.94
CA VAL A 42 16.36 -7.27 -6.50
C VAL A 42 17.28 -8.46 -6.25
N THR A 43 18.03 -8.42 -5.16
CA THR A 43 18.84 -9.55 -4.70
C THR A 43 17.93 -10.56 -4.01
N ARG A 44 17.74 -11.73 -4.64
CA ARG A 44 16.87 -12.78 -4.09
C ARG A 44 17.46 -13.37 -2.83
N ILE A 45 16.59 -13.68 -1.87
CA ILE A 45 16.94 -14.36 -0.63
C ILE A 45 16.60 -15.85 -0.79
N ALA A 46 17.56 -16.73 -0.52
CA ALA A 46 17.31 -18.17 -0.52
C ALA A 46 16.34 -18.55 0.62
N ASN A 47 15.41 -19.48 0.34
CA ASN A 47 14.40 -19.97 1.30
C ASN A 47 13.40 -18.91 1.82
N ALA A 48 13.33 -17.74 1.21
CA ALA A 48 12.28 -16.78 1.52
C ALA A 48 10.94 -17.24 0.90
N PRO A 49 9.80 -16.92 1.53
CA PRO A 49 8.48 -17.09 0.93
C PRO A 49 8.38 -16.43 -0.45
N SER A 50 7.56 -16.99 -1.33
CA SER A 50 7.42 -16.53 -2.72
C SER A 50 7.00 -15.06 -2.86
N PHE A 51 6.25 -14.53 -1.90
CA PHE A 51 5.84 -13.12 -1.87
C PHE A 51 7.01 -12.17 -1.54
N ILE A 52 8.12 -12.66 -1.00
CA ILE A 52 9.33 -11.88 -0.79
C ILE A 52 10.21 -12.02 -2.04
N LYS A 53 10.27 -10.96 -2.85
CA LYS A 53 11.10 -10.95 -4.06
C LYS A 53 12.58 -10.95 -3.72
N GLY A 54 12.94 -10.34 -2.60
CA GLY A 54 14.32 -10.24 -2.13
C GLY A 54 14.54 -8.96 -1.36
N VAL A 55 15.75 -8.41 -1.49
CA VAL A 55 16.15 -7.13 -0.92
C VAL A 55 16.76 -6.23 -1.97
N THR A 56 16.66 -4.92 -1.76
CA THR A 56 17.36 -3.90 -2.55
C THR A 56 18.16 -2.99 -1.62
N ASN A 57 19.20 -2.36 -2.15
CA ASN A 57 19.96 -1.35 -1.42
C ASN A 57 19.38 0.03 -1.72
N LEU A 58 18.77 0.64 -0.71
CA LEU A 58 18.27 1.99 -0.77
C LEU A 58 19.16 2.91 0.07
N ARG A 59 20.01 3.70 -0.60
CA ARG A 59 20.91 4.69 0.03
C ARG A 59 21.77 4.11 1.16
N GLY A 60 22.23 2.87 1.01
CA GLY A 60 23.04 2.16 2.01
C GLY A 60 22.23 1.33 3.00
N THR A 61 20.90 1.38 2.96
CA THR A 61 20.00 0.55 3.78
C THR A 61 19.45 -0.62 2.98
N ILE A 62 19.50 -1.82 3.55
CA ILE A 62 18.90 -3.01 2.95
C ILE A 62 17.39 -2.97 3.20
N VAL A 63 16.62 -2.85 2.11
CA VAL A 63 15.16 -2.77 2.15
C VAL A 63 14.58 -4.06 1.57
N PRO A 64 13.77 -4.81 2.33
CA PRO A 64 13.06 -5.96 1.81
C PRO A 64 11.99 -5.53 0.80
N ILE A 65 11.83 -6.32 -0.26
CA ILE A 65 10.91 -6.07 -1.36
C ILE A 65 9.87 -7.18 -1.41
N VAL A 66 8.61 -6.77 -1.27
CA VAL A 66 7.44 -7.63 -1.19
C VAL A 66 6.58 -7.45 -2.42
N ASP A 67 6.17 -8.54 -3.06
CA ASP A 67 5.23 -8.48 -4.17
C ASP A 67 3.81 -8.66 -3.66
N LEU A 68 2.98 -7.62 -3.79
CA LEU A 68 1.61 -7.65 -3.28
C LEU A 68 0.70 -8.59 -4.09
N ARG A 69 0.96 -8.79 -5.38
CA ARG A 69 0.17 -9.75 -6.17
C ARG A 69 0.42 -11.16 -5.70
N LEU A 70 1.68 -11.50 -5.41
CA LEU A 70 2.03 -12.79 -4.83
C LEU A 70 1.52 -12.92 -3.39
N LYS A 71 1.60 -11.87 -2.59
CA LYS A 71 1.09 -11.87 -1.20
C LYS A 71 -0.41 -12.10 -1.13
N PHE A 72 -1.17 -11.54 -2.07
CA PHE A 72 -2.63 -11.65 -2.13
C PHE A 72 -3.13 -12.74 -3.09
N GLY A 73 -2.24 -13.47 -3.76
CA GLY A 73 -2.62 -14.51 -4.71
C GLY A 73 -3.42 -13.99 -5.92
N LEU A 74 -3.23 -12.73 -6.31
CA LEU A 74 -3.98 -12.05 -7.40
C LEU A 74 -3.43 -12.40 -8.80
N GLY A 75 -3.06 -13.67 -8.99
CA GLY A 75 -2.45 -14.20 -10.20
C GLY A 75 -0.95 -13.95 -10.31
N GLU A 76 -0.39 -14.29 -11.47
CA GLU A 76 1.03 -14.10 -11.75
C GLU A 76 1.34 -12.61 -12.04
N PRO A 77 2.34 -12.02 -11.36
CA PRO A 77 2.76 -10.65 -11.61
C PRO A 77 3.50 -10.55 -12.95
N THR A 78 3.08 -9.59 -13.78
CA THR A 78 3.82 -9.14 -14.95
C THR A 78 4.69 -7.95 -14.56
N TYR A 79 6.00 -8.05 -14.79
CA TYR A 79 6.92 -6.95 -14.56
C TYR A 79 7.17 -6.21 -15.86
N ASP A 80 6.60 -5.03 -16.00
CA ASP A 80 6.73 -4.15 -17.16
C ASP A 80 7.28 -2.77 -16.76
N SER A 81 7.28 -1.81 -17.69
CA SER A 81 7.74 -0.44 -17.44
C SER A 81 6.84 0.37 -16.52
N PHE A 82 5.62 -0.08 -16.25
CA PHE A 82 4.68 0.57 -15.32
C PHE A 82 4.82 0.04 -13.90
N THR A 83 5.43 -1.14 -13.75
CA THR A 83 5.66 -1.75 -12.45
C THR A 83 6.59 -0.88 -11.60
N VAL A 84 6.13 -0.56 -10.41
CA VAL A 84 6.84 0.31 -9.47
C VAL A 84 6.94 -0.33 -8.10
N VAL A 85 7.94 0.12 -7.35
CA VAL A 85 8.12 -0.19 -5.94
C VAL A 85 7.76 1.04 -5.13
N ILE A 86 6.76 0.90 -4.27
CA ILE A 86 6.41 1.91 -3.28
C ILE A 86 7.23 1.62 -2.02
N ILE A 87 8.10 2.56 -1.63
CA ILE A 87 8.87 2.47 -0.40
C ILE A 87 8.03 3.04 0.73
N LEU A 88 7.82 2.24 1.76
CA LEU A 88 6.97 2.53 2.89
C LEU A 88 7.79 2.59 4.17
N ASN A 89 7.39 3.47 5.09
CA ASN A 89 7.89 3.49 6.45
C ASN A 89 6.77 3.11 7.42
N VAL A 90 6.87 1.92 7.98
CA VAL A 90 5.88 1.34 8.88
C VAL A 90 6.56 0.90 10.16
N ALA A 91 6.06 1.34 11.31
CA ALA A 91 6.61 0.99 12.63
C ALA A 91 8.14 1.18 12.73
N ARG A 92 8.67 2.25 12.11
CA ARG A 92 10.11 2.58 12.01
C ARG A 92 10.94 1.60 11.16
N ARG A 93 10.29 0.84 10.29
CA ARG A 93 10.92 -0.09 9.35
C ARG A 93 10.63 0.38 7.94
N VAL A 94 11.67 0.32 7.09
CA VAL A 94 11.53 0.63 5.67
C VAL A 94 11.31 -0.67 4.92
N VAL A 95 10.22 -0.75 4.16
CA VAL A 95 9.84 -1.90 3.33
C VAL A 95 9.41 -1.40 1.97
N GLY A 96 9.78 -2.10 0.90
CA GLY A 96 9.28 -1.82 -0.43
C GLY A 96 8.20 -2.81 -0.83
N VAL A 97 7.13 -2.31 -1.43
CA VAL A 97 6.05 -3.14 -2.00
C VAL A 97 5.98 -2.94 -3.50
N VAL A 98 5.97 -4.03 -4.25
CA VAL A 98 5.81 -4.05 -5.70
C VAL A 98 4.33 -4.03 -6.03
N VAL A 99 3.95 -3.12 -6.93
CA VAL A 99 2.60 -2.94 -7.45
C VAL A 99 2.64 -2.82 -8.97
N ASP A 100 1.53 -3.09 -9.66
CA ASP A 100 1.51 -3.06 -11.13
C ASP A 100 1.67 -1.64 -11.67
N SER A 101 1.04 -0.66 -11.04
CA SER A 101 1.17 0.75 -11.38
C SER A 101 0.63 1.64 -10.26
N VAL A 102 1.21 2.82 -10.07
CA VAL A 102 0.61 3.89 -9.25
C VAL A 102 -0.31 4.72 -10.13
N SER A 103 -1.51 5.02 -9.63
CA SER A 103 -2.52 5.80 -10.36
C SER A 103 -2.39 7.30 -10.02
N ASP A 104 -2.80 7.72 -8.82
CA ASP A 104 -2.82 9.11 -8.37
C ASP A 104 -2.89 9.24 -6.84
N VAL A 105 -2.94 10.47 -6.32
CA VAL A 105 -3.28 10.73 -4.92
C VAL A 105 -4.74 11.14 -4.86
N THR A 106 -5.52 10.45 -4.04
CA THR A 106 -6.96 10.67 -3.88
C THR A 106 -7.25 11.16 -2.47
N GLU A 107 -7.88 12.33 -2.37
CA GLU A 107 -8.44 12.84 -1.13
C GLU A 107 -9.83 12.25 -0.89
N LEU A 108 -10.05 11.70 0.30
CA LEU A 108 -11.33 11.14 0.73
C LEU A 108 -11.77 11.78 2.05
N THR A 109 -13.03 12.17 2.13
CA THR A 109 -13.66 12.51 3.41
C THR A 109 -14.08 11.24 4.15
N ALA A 110 -14.27 11.35 5.47
CA ALA A 110 -14.73 10.23 6.29
C ALA A 110 -16.04 9.60 5.79
N GLU A 111 -16.94 10.39 5.20
CA GLU A 111 -18.22 9.93 4.64
C GLU A 111 -18.05 9.12 3.35
N GLN A 112 -16.96 9.36 2.61
CA GLN A 112 -16.63 8.62 1.39
C GLN A 112 -15.95 7.28 1.69
N ILE A 113 -15.52 7.07 2.94
CA ILE A 113 -14.92 5.83 3.42
C ILE A 113 -16.02 5.01 4.08
N ARG A 114 -16.40 3.92 3.44
CA ARG A 114 -17.35 2.96 3.99
C ARG A 114 -16.60 1.77 4.58
N PRO A 115 -17.13 1.14 5.64
CA PRO A 115 -16.56 -0.12 6.11
C PRO A 115 -16.55 -1.12 4.97
N ALA A 116 -15.49 -1.93 4.90
CA ALA A 116 -15.45 -3.04 3.97
C ALA A 116 -16.65 -3.95 4.28
N PRO A 117 -17.54 -4.22 3.32
CA PRO A 117 -18.52 -5.27 3.48
C PRO A 117 -17.78 -6.61 3.60
N ASP A 118 -18.45 -7.68 4.03
CA ASP A 118 -17.88 -9.05 4.11
C ASP A 118 -17.58 -9.63 2.72
N PHE A 119 -16.82 -8.91 1.90
CA PHE A 119 -16.37 -9.32 0.59
C PHE A 119 -15.21 -10.28 0.76
N SER A 120 -15.30 -11.42 0.09
CA SER A 120 -14.16 -12.23 -0.28
C SER A 120 -13.41 -11.56 -1.44
N THR A 121 -12.83 -10.38 -1.20
CA THR A 121 -11.68 -9.97 -2.02
C THR A 121 -10.60 -11.03 -1.81
N GLY A 122 -9.78 -11.36 -2.81
CA GLY A 122 -8.69 -12.34 -2.62
C GLY A 122 -7.69 -11.98 -1.51
N VAL A 123 -7.84 -10.78 -0.92
CA VAL A 123 -7.15 -10.24 0.25
C VAL A 123 -7.93 -10.53 1.53
N ASP A 124 -7.22 -10.94 2.58
CA ASP A 124 -7.76 -11.09 3.93
C ASP A 124 -8.31 -9.75 4.44
N ALA A 125 -9.61 -9.74 4.79
CA ALA A 125 -10.34 -8.56 5.24
C ALA A 125 -9.71 -7.89 6.48
N SER A 126 -8.88 -8.61 7.25
CA SER A 126 -8.15 -8.05 8.40
C SER A 126 -7.15 -6.95 8.05
N TYR A 127 -6.70 -6.89 6.79
CA TYR A 127 -5.80 -5.86 6.28
C TYR A 127 -6.54 -4.72 5.57
N ILE A 128 -7.86 -4.80 5.43
CA ILE A 128 -8.67 -3.78 4.77
C ILE A 128 -9.20 -2.82 5.82
N ARG A 129 -8.91 -1.54 5.64
CA ARG A 129 -9.45 -0.45 6.45
C ARG A 129 -10.89 -0.12 6.04
N GLY A 130 -11.18 -0.14 4.74
CA GLY A 130 -12.50 0.16 4.20
C GLY A 130 -12.50 0.30 2.68
N LEU A 131 -13.62 0.78 2.14
CA LEU A 131 -13.78 1.11 0.73
C LEU A 131 -13.96 2.62 0.58
N GLY A 132 -13.04 3.26 -0.13
CA GLY A 132 -13.11 4.66 -0.52
C GLY A 132 -13.86 4.81 -1.85
N THR A 133 -14.76 5.78 -1.94
CA THR A 133 -15.43 6.12 -3.21
C THR A 133 -15.07 7.54 -3.63
N ALA A 134 -14.31 7.67 -4.72
CA ALA A 134 -13.91 8.94 -5.32
C ALA A 134 -14.61 9.10 -6.69
N GLY A 135 -15.74 9.78 -6.71
CA GLY A 135 -16.60 9.84 -7.90
C GLY A 135 -17.12 8.45 -8.25
N GLU A 136 -16.75 7.95 -9.43
CA GLU A 136 -17.11 6.59 -9.91
C GLU A 136 -16.05 5.53 -9.61
N ARG A 137 -14.87 5.93 -9.07
CA ARG A 137 -13.79 5.01 -8.72
C ARG A 137 -13.98 4.46 -7.31
N MET A 138 -13.81 3.14 -7.17
CA MET A 138 -13.81 2.45 -5.89
C MET A 138 -12.37 2.05 -5.55
N LEU A 139 -11.91 2.45 -4.37
CA LEU A 139 -10.58 2.14 -3.86
C LEU A 139 -10.71 1.24 -2.64
N ILE A 140 -9.97 0.12 -2.64
CA ILE A 140 -9.84 -0.75 -1.47
C ILE A 140 -8.76 -0.13 -0.57
N LEU A 141 -9.16 0.50 0.53
CA LEU A 141 -8.25 1.16 1.45
C LEU A 141 -7.62 0.12 2.36
N MET A 142 -6.29 0.03 2.31
CA MET A 142 -5.51 -0.95 3.04
C MET A 142 -4.89 -0.35 4.30
N ASP A 143 -4.92 -1.14 5.38
CA ASP A 143 -4.13 -0.91 6.58
C ASP A 143 -2.74 -1.52 6.38
N ILE A 144 -1.85 -0.73 5.79
CA ILE A 144 -0.48 -1.17 5.47
C ILE A 144 0.32 -1.48 6.74
N GLU A 145 -0.02 -0.86 7.88
CA GLU A 145 0.66 -1.13 9.14
C GLU A 145 0.33 -2.54 9.66
N LYS A 146 -0.94 -2.93 9.60
CA LYS A 146 -1.35 -4.30 9.93
C LYS A 146 -0.78 -5.31 8.95
N LEU A 147 -0.80 -5.01 7.65
CA LEU A 147 -0.25 -5.91 6.64
C LEU A 147 1.25 -6.19 6.87
N MET A 148 2.02 -5.15 7.20
CA MET A 148 3.46 -5.27 7.40
C MET A 148 3.84 -5.75 8.82
N SER A 149 2.93 -5.70 9.78
CA SER A 149 3.13 -6.23 11.15
C SER A 149 2.67 -7.68 11.33
N ALA A 150 1.99 -8.26 10.34
CA ALA A 150 1.59 -9.66 10.36
C ALA A 150 2.82 -10.58 10.55
N ALA A 151 2.61 -11.70 11.26
CA ALA A 151 3.68 -12.63 11.67
C ALA A 151 4.58 -13.13 10.51
N ASP A 152 4.06 -13.13 9.27
CA ASP A 152 4.81 -13.45 8.06
C ASP A 152 5.99 -12.50 7.79
N MET A 153 5.91 -11.26 8.27
CA MET A 153 6.95 -10.23 8.11
C MET A 153 8.03 -10.31 9.20
N ALA A 154 7.78 -11.04 10.30
CA ALA A 154 8.79 -11.28 11.34
C ALA A 154 10.00 -12.07 10.80
N LEU A 155 9.84 -12.76 9.67
CA LEU A 155 10.95 -13.42 8.96
C LEU A 155 11.90 -12.40 8.31
N MET A 156 11.43 -11.20 7.92
CA MET A 156 12.28 -10.17 7.30
C MET A 156 13.29 -9.59 8.28
N ASP A 157 12.95 -9.50 9.57
CA ASP A 157 13.86 -9.02 10.62
C ASP A 157 15.12 -9.87 10.76
N LYS A 158 15.06 -11.16 10.39
CA LYS A 158 16.20 -12.07 10.41
C LYS A 158 17.10 -11.98 9.18
N VAL A 159 16.64 -11.34 8.11
CA VAL A 159 17.37 -11.24 6.84
C VAL A 159 18.02 -9.87 6.65
N ALA A 160 17.49 -8.83 7.31
CA ALA A 160 18.04 -7.48 7.29
C ALA A 160 19.02 -7.16 8.45
N ALA A 161 19.17 -8.08 9.41
CA ALA A 161 20.11 -8.00 10.53
C ALA A 161 21.41 -8.76 10.24
#